data_AF-A0AAV9I4A4-F1
#
_entry.id   AF-A0AAV9I4A4-F1
#
_cell.length_a   1.000
_cell.length_b   1.000
_cell.length_c   1.000
_cell.angle_alpha   90.00
_cell.angle_beta   90.00
_cell.angle_gamma   90.00
#
_symmetry.space_group_name_H-M   'P 1'
#
loop_
_entity.id
_entity.type
_entity.pdbx_description
1 polymer ?
#
loop_
_entity_poly.entity_id
_entity_poly.type
_entity_poly.pdbx_seq_one_letter_code
_entity_poly.pdbx_strand_id
1 'polypeptide(L)'
;MSQEDEDKDKLTLHLLDWIDAYAAVQEVITKRLADIIHLLSREKFHARGGGERLDVLLLDQRPHPATCKCTPNEKSLNASTDWPLSTNLLQHFSWSVIHESKESDLEEFCLSPTLKEARKMSHNLISLVLEAVNIQGEINHLLEILSQHLSESNEDRDDSFAKMEHTSH
;
A
#
# COMPACT_ATOMS: atom_id res chain seq x y z
N MET A 1 6.67 6.36 -34.87
CA MET A 1 6.88 5.89 -33.50
C MET A 1 7.20 4.42 -33.56
N SER A 2 8.16 3.95 -32.76
CA SER A 2 8.42 2.52 -32.64
C SER A 2 7.37 1.89 -31.71
N GLN A 3 7.08 0.60 -31.90
CA GLN A 3 6.17 -0.14 -31.00
C GLN A 3 6.65 -0.10 -29.54
N GLU A 4 7.96 -0.08 -29.35
CA GLU A 4 8.61 0.01 -28.03
C GLU A 4 8.34 1.36 -27.34
N ASP A 5 8.33 2.47 -28.09
CA ASP A 5 7.99 3.78 -27.54
C ASP A 5 6.51 3.85 -27.13
N GLU A 6 5.61 3.25 -27.92
CA GLU A 6 4.17 3.19 -27.59
C GLU A 6 3.89 2.37 -26.33
N ASP A 7 4.65 1.30 -26.10
CA ASP A 7 4.48 0.45 -24.92
C ASP A 7 5.07 1.11 -23.66
N LYS A 8 6.17 1.87 -23.79
CA LYS A 8 6.70 2.74 -22.72
C LYS A 8 5.72 3.85 -22.34
N ASP A 9 5.09 4.49 -23.32
CA ASP A 9 4.10 5.54 -23.08
C ASP A 9 2.86 4.98 -22.35
N LYS A 10 2.36 3.81 -22.77
CA LYS A 10 1.23 3.15 -22.07
C LYS A 10 1.58 2.78 -20.63
N LEU A 11 2.78 2.26 -20.39
CA LEU A 11 3.20 1.86 -19.05
C LEU A 11 3.41 3.07 -18.14
N THR A 12 3.88 4.18 -18.70
CA THR A 12 3.98 5.48 -18.01
C THR A 12 2.59 6.02 -17.66
N LEU A 13 1.62 5.98 -18.57
CA LEU A 13 0.23 6.38 -18.29
C LEU A 13 -0.38 5.54 -17.17
N HIS A 14 -0.19 4.22 -17.23
CA HIS A 14 -0.69 3.31 -16.19
C HIS A 14 -0.03 3.59 -14.82
N LEU A 15 1.26 3.89 -14.78
CA LEU A 15 1.95 4.32 -13.55
C LEU A 15 1.34 5.61 -12.98
N LEU A 16 1.04 6.59 -13.83
CA LEU A 16 0.39 7.84 -13.41
C LEU A 16 -1.00 7.58 -12.81
N ASP A 17 -1.80 6.70 -13.42
CA ASP A 17 -3.11 6.32 -12.88
C ASP A 17 -3.01 5.72 -11.46
N TRP A 18 -1.99 4.87 -11.22
CA TRP A 18 -1.76 4.31 -9.89
C TRP A 18 -1.26 5.35 -8.87
N ILE A 19 -0.43 6.30 -9.29
CA ILE A 19 0.01 7.42 -8.43
C ILE A 19 -1.19 8.28 -8.02
N ASP A 20 -2.09 8.58 -8.96
CA ASP A 20 -3.31 9.34 -8.67
C ASP A 20 -4.24 8.57 -7.72
N ALA A 21 -4.40 7.26 -7.94
CA ALA A 21 -5.15 6.39 -7.04
C ALA A 21 -4.53 6.37 -5.62
N TYR A 22 -3.20 6.28 -5.52
CA TYR A 22 -2.50 6.33 -4.24
C TYR A 22 -2.74 7.65 -3.50
N ALA A 23 -2.63 8.77 -4.20
CA ALA A 23 -2.87 10.10 -3.62
C ALA A 23 -4.30 10.24 -3.10
N ALA A 24 -5.30 9.76 -3.87
CA ALA A 24 -6.70 9.78 -3.46
C ALA A 24 -6.94 8.96 -2.18
N VAL A 25 -6.35 7.75 -2.10
CA VAL A 25 -6.47 6.91 -0.89
C VAL A 25 -5.78 7.56 0.31
N GLN A 26 -4.61 8.19 0.13
CA GLN A 26 -3.90 8.90 1.20
C GLN A 26 -4.70 10.09 1.75
N GLU A 27 -5.43 10.82 0.91
CA GLU A 27 -6.31 11.90 1.35
C GLU A 27 -7.42 11.36 2.28
N VAL A 28 -8.05 10.25 1.88
CA VAL A 28 -9.09 9.59 2.68
C VAL A 28 -8.52 9.07 4.00
N ILE A 29 -7.35 8.42 3.99
CA ILE A 29 -6.63 7.95 5.19
C ILE A 29 -6.41 9.12 6.16
N THR A 30 -5.86 10.23 5.66
CA THR A 30 -5.54 11.42 6.47
C THR A 30 -6.80 11.98 7.12
N LYS A 31 -7.89 12.11 6.37
CA LYS A 31 -9.17 12.58 6.90
C LYS A 31 -9.72 11.65 7.98
N ARG A 32 -9.71 10.34 7.73
CA ARG A 32 -10.21 9.35 8.69
C ARG A 32 -9.37 9.29 9.97
N LEU A 33 -8.05 9.43 9.85
CA LEU A 33 -7.16 9.52 10.99
C LEU A 33 -7.47 10.76 11.85
N ALA A 34 -7.69 11.91 11.20
CA ALA A 34 -8.07 13.14 11.89
C ALA A 34 -9.41 12.99 12.65
N ASP A 35 -10.41 12.37 12.02
CA ASP A 35 -11.71 12.08 12.65
C ASP A 35 -11.55 11.19 13.90
N ILE A 36 -10.72 10.13 13.82
CA ILE A 36 -10.43 9.24 14.96
C ILE A 36 -9.75 10.01 16.09
N ILE A 37 -8.70 10.79 15.78
CA ILE A 37 -7.98 11.59 16.76
C ILE A 37 -8.93 12.58 17.44
N HIS A 38 -9.85 13.20 16.68
CA HIS A 38 -10.87 14.09 17.23
C HIS A 38 -11.77 13.36 18.23
N LEU A 39 -12.28 12.17 17.90
CA LEU A 39 -13.12 11.37 18.80
C LEU A 39 -12.38 10.97 20.08
N LEU A 40 -11.13 10.51 19.96
CA LEU A 40 -10.30 10.14 21.11
C LEU A 40 -10.01 11.35 22.01
N SER A 41 -9.70 12.50 21.41
CA SER A 41 -9.44 13.75 22.14
C SER A 41 -10.69 14.25 22.88
N ARG A 42 -11.85 14.17 22.22
CA ARG A 42 -13.13 14.53 22.80
C ARG A 42 -13.47 13.64 23.99
N GLU A 43 -13.26 12.32 23.86
CA GLU A 43 -13.45 11.39 24.97
C GLU A 43 -12.53 11.71 26.15
N LYS A 44 -11.25 11.97 25.87
CA LYS A 44 -10.25 12.36 26.90
C LYS A 44 -10.69 13.62 27.66
N PHE A 45 -11.27 14.59 26.97
CA PHE A 45 -11.74 15.84 27.58
C PHE A 45 -13.02 15.67 28.40
N HIS A 46 -13.97 14.86 27.95
CA HIS A 46 -15.24 14.64 28.67
C HIS A 46 -15.10 13.71 29.87
N ALA A 47 -14.17 12.75 29.83
CA ALA A 47 -13.93 11.81 30.91
C ALA A 47 -13.11 12.41 32.07
N ARG A 48 -13.53 13.54 32.66
CA ARG A 48 -12.86 14.28 33.78
C ARG A 48 -12.65 13.48 35.10
N GLY A 49 -12.62 12.16 35.04
CA GLY A 49 -12.13 11.24 36.07
C GLY A 49 -11.77 9.83 35.55
N GLY A 50 -11.76 9.60 34.23
CA GLY A 50 -11.54 8.29 33.59
C GLY A 50 -10.42 8.24 32.54
N GLY A 51 -9.61 9.32 32.46
CA GLY A 51 -8.50 9.44 31.50
C GLY A 51 -7.47 8.31 31.58
N GLU A 52 -7.29 7.71 32.77
CA GLU A 52 -6.41 6.56 32.98
C GLU A 52 -6.82 5.35 32.12
N ARG A 53 -8.10 5.14 31.83
CA ARG A 53 -8.56 3.99 31.04
C ARG A 53 -8.26 4.17 29.55
N LEU A 54 -8.35 5.38 29.02
CA LEU A 54 -7.98 5.68 27.64
C LEU A 54 -6.46 5.64 27.46
N ASP A 55 -5.72 6.19 28.42
CA ASP A 55 -4.26 6.13 28.41
C ASP A 55 -3.76 4.68 28.56
N VAL A 56 -4.41 3.83 29.37
CA VAL A 56 -4.14 2.39 29.40
C VAL A 56 -4.47 1.72 28.07
N LEU A 57 -5.61 2.01 27.42
CA LEU A 57 -5.93 1.39 26.12
C LEU A 57 -4.99 1.84 24.99
N LEU A 58 -4.50 3.09 25.02
CA LEU A 58 -3.58 3.63 24.02
C LEU A 58 -2.12 3.27 24.28
N LEU A 59 -1.75 3.00 25.54
CA LEU A 59 -0.38 2.75 25.99
C LEU A 59 -0.18 1.35 26.58
N ASP A 60 -1.13 0.42 26.46
CA ASP A 60 -0.93 -0.94 26.95
C ASP A 60 0.16 -1.61 26.10
N GLN A 61 1.35 -1.70 26.68
CA GLN A 61 2.54 -2.30 26.07
C GLN A 61 2.57 -3.82 26.22
N ARG A 62 1.55 -4.43 26.85
CA ARG A 62 1.46 -5.88 26.89
C ARG A 62 1.24 -6.40 25.46
N PRO A 63 1.84 -7.55 25.10
CA PRO A 63 1.58 -8.18 23.82
C PRO A 63 0.11 -8.57 23.76
N HIS A 64 -0.70 -7.69 23.17
CA HIS A 64 -2.09 -7.98 22.86
C HIS A 64 -2.11 -8.85 21.60
N PRO A 65 -2.84 -9.97 21.58
CA PRO A 65 -3.01 -10.74 20.36
C PRO A 65 -3.57 -9.82 19.29
N ALA A 66 -2.91 -9.75 18.13
CA ALA A 66 -3.33 -8.91 17.03
C ALA A 66 -4.76 -9.32 16.62
N THR A 67 -5.73 -8.44 16.89
CA THR A 67 -7.15 -8.63 16.52
C THR A 67 -7.38 -8.53 15.01
N CYS A 68 -6.38 -8.01 14.30
CA CYS A 68 -6.34 -7.87 12.86
C CYS A 68 -5.01 -8.45 12.36
N LYS A 69 -5.08 -9.49 11.53
CA LYS A 69 -3.91 -10.08 10.87
C LYS A 69 -3.93 -9.72 9.39
N CYS A 70 -2.76 -9.43 8.84
CA CYS A 70 -2.59 -9.19 7.42
C CYS A 70 -1.98 -10.44 6.80
N THR A 71 -2.60 -11.00 5.76
CA THR A 71 -2.06 -12.15 5.05
C THR A 71 -1.68 -11.77 3.62
N PRO A 72 -0.48 -12.13 3.17
CA PRO A 72 -0.10 -11.97 1.78
C PRO A 72 -0.84 -13.01 0.94
N ASN A 73 -1.43 -12.55 -0.16
CA ASN A 73 -1.99 -13.37 -1.21
C ASN A 73 -1.07 -13.21 -2.43
N GLU A 74 -0.49 -14.32 -2.89
CA GLU A 74 0.18 -14.35 -4.18
C GLU A 74 -0.85 -14.04 -5.27
N LYS A 75 -0.60 -12.99 -6.04
CA LYS A 75 -1.31 -12.76 -7.29
C LYS A 75 -0.45 -13.30 -8.42
N SER A 76 -0.97 -14.27 -9.18
CA SER A 76 -0.40 -14.50 -10.50
C SER A 76 -0.84 -13.35 -11.40
N LEU A 77 0.12 -12.61 -11.94
CA LEU A 77 -0.09 -11.60 -12.99
C LEU A 77 -0.50 -12.31 -14.29
N ASN A 78 -1.71 -12.86 -14.35
CA ASN A 78 -2.21 -13.59 -15.53
C ASN A 78 -3.60 -13.13 -16.00
N ALA A 79 -4.09 -11.96 -15.60
CA ALA A 79 -5.42 -11.51 -16.04
C ALA A 79 -5.56 -9.98 -16.07
N SER A 80 -4.90 -9.30 -17.02
CA SER A 80 -5.44 -8.07 -17.66
C SER A 80 -4.47 -7.44 -18.67
N THR A 81 -3.20 -7.84 -18.70
CA THR A 81 -2.19 -7.13 -19.48
C THR A 81 -1.36 -8.14 -20.26
N ASP A 82 -1.63 -8.19 -21.57
CA ASP A 82 -0.86 -8.94 -22.57
C ASP A 82 0.55 -8.31 -22.75
N TRP A 83 1.30 -8.16 -21.66
CA TRP A 83 2.70 -7.73 -21.72
C TRP A 83 3.59 -8.96 -21.78
N PRO A 84 4.40 -9.13 -22.82
CA PRO A 84 5.24 -10.29 -22.98
C PRO A 84 6.53 -10.09 -22.17
N LEU A 85 6.49 -10.27 -20.85
CA LEU A 85 7.72 -10.25 -20.05
C LEU A 85 7.80 -11.42 -19.08
N SER A 86 8.62 -12.39 -19.48
CA SER A 86 9.22 -13.41 -18.64
C SER A 86 10.20 -12.79 -17.65
N THR A 87 9.74 -11.95 -16.72
CA THR A 87 10.59 -11.42 -15.64
C THR A 87 10.31 -12.21 -14.37
N ASN A 88 11.16 -13.19 -14.13
CA ASN A 88 11.10 -14.14 -13.02
C ASN A 88 11.54 -13.56 -11.66
N LEU A 89 11.40 -12.25 -11.41
CA LEU A 89 12.20 -11.60 -10.36
C LEU A 89 11.47 -11.25 -9.06
N LEU A 90 10.16 -11.01 -9.04
CA LEU A 90 9.46 -10.70 -7.78
C LEU A 90 8.09 -11.39 -7.72
N GLN A 91 7.90 -12.21 -6.68
CA GLN A 91 6.59 -12.73 -6.30
C GLN A 91 5.68 -11.55 -5.97
N HIS A 92 4.59 -11.41 -6.71
CA HIS A 92 3.61 -10.34 -6.51
C HIS A 92 2.70 -10.70 -5.35
N PHE A 93 2.72 -9.88 -4.29
CA PHE A 93 1.90 -10.09 -3.11
C PHE A 93 0.92 -8.94 -2.94
N SER A 94 -0.35 -9.28 -2.77
CA SER A 94 -1.37 -8.36 -2.27
C SER A 94 -1.74 -8.73 -0.85
N TRP A 95 -1.83 -7.76 0.03
CA TRP A 95 -2.18 -7.97 1.42
C TRP A 95 -3.68 -7.87 1.62
N SER A 96 -4.23 -8.78 2.43
CA SER A 96 -5.64 -8.80 2.83
C SER A 96 -5.78 -8.83 4.34
N VAL A 97 -6.86 -8.23 4.84
CA VAL A 97 -7.22 -8.29 6.27
C VAL A 97 -7.96 -9.59 6.56
N ILE A 98 -7.45 -10.35 7.52
CA ILE A 98 -8.21 -11.38 8.21
C ILE A 98 -8.61 -10.82 9.57
N HIS A 99 -9.91 -10.63 9.75
CA HIS A 99 -10.48 -10.39 11.07
C HIS A 99 -10.59 -11.73 11.79
N GLU A 100 -9.80 -11.93 12.83
CA GLU A 100 -10.00 -13.08 13.71
C GLU A 100 -11.31 -12.87 14.47
N SER A 101 -12.36 -13.57 14.05
CA SER A 101 -13.63 -13.52 14.73
C SER A 101 -13.49 -14.19 16.09
N LYS A 102 -13.98 -13.49 17.12
CA LYS A 102 -14.29 -13.97 18.49
C LYS A 102 -13.15 -13.93 19.49
N GLU A 103 -12.79 -12.72 19.94
CA GLU A 103 -12.41 -12.50 21.35
C GLU A 103 -12.41 -10.99 21.63
N SER A 104 -13.55 -10.41 22.02
CA SER A 104 -13.60 -9.05 22.61
C SER A 104 -14.99 -8.60 23.10
N ASP A 105 -16.06 -9.40 23.02
CA ASP A 105 -17.41 -8.95 23.45
C ASP A 105 -17.44 -8.44 24.91
N LEU A 106 -16.54 -8.93 25.77
CA LEU A 106 -16.38 -8.48 27.16
C LEU A 106 -15.72 -7.10 27.31
N GLU A 107 -14.73 -6.76 26.49
CA GLU A 107 -14.10 -5.43 26.51
C GLU A 107 -14.96 -4.37 25.83
N GLU A 108 -15.76 -4.77 24.84
CA GLU A 108 -16.66 -3.88 24.13
C GLU A 108 -17.81 -3.38 25.01
N PHE A 109 -18.24 -4.18 26.00
CA PHE A 109 -19.32 -3.80 26.92
C PHE A 109 -19.00 -2.57 27.77
N CYS A 110 -17.72 -2.26 27.97
CA CYS A 110 -17.28 -1.19 28.86
C CYS A 110 -16.84 0.10 28.14
N LEU A 111 -16.86 0.11 26.81
CA LEU A 111 -16.48 1.29 26.02
C LEU A 111 -17.66 2.27 25.93
N SER A 112 -17.35 3.57 26.01
CA SER A 112 -18.32 4.60 25.70
C SER A 112 -18.71 4.57 24.21
N PRO A 113 -19.86 5.15 23.82
CA PRO A 113 -20.26 5.25 22.42
C PRO A 113 -19.17 5.88 21.54
N THR A 114 -18.49 6.92 22.03
CA THR A 114 -17.38 7.59 21.33
C THR A 114 -16.22 6.64 21.04
N LEU A 115 -15.84 5.80 22.02
CA LEU A 115 -14.74 4.84 21.86
C LEU A 115 -15.11 3.67 20.96
N LYS A 116 -16.38 3.24 20.98
CA LYS A 116 -16.89 2.24 20.02
C LYS A 116 -16.83 2.77 18.60
N GLU A 117 -17.21 4.02 18.39
CA GLU A 117 -17.14 4.68 17.09
C GLU A 117 -15.69 4.84 16.62
N ALA A 118 -14.80 5.35 17.48
CA ALA A 118 -13.37 5.46 17.19
C ALA A 118 -12.76 4.09 16.84
N ARG A 119 -13.08 3.04 17.60
CA ARG A 119 -12.62 1.66 17.32
C ARG A 119 -13.11 1.17 15.96
N LYS A 120 -14.39 1.36 15.62
CA LYS A 120 -14.95 0.98 14.32
C LYS A 120 -14.25 1.72 13.18
N MET A 121 -14.01 3.03 13.35
CA MET A 121 -13.29 3.83 12.36
C MET A 121 -11.83 3.37 12.21
N SER A 122 -11.16 3.01 13.30
CA SER A 122 -9.79 2.46 13.26
C SER A 122 -9.72 1.14 12.50
N HIS A 123 -10.70 0.25 12.64
CA HIS A 123 -10.74 -0.99 11.83
C HIS A 123 -10.87 -0.69 10.34
N ASN A 124 -11.75 0.24 9.97
CA ASN A 124 -11.91 0.64 8.58
C ASN A 124 -10.65 1.33 8.03
N LEU A 125 -9.95 2.10 8.87
CA LEU A 125 -8.68 2.74 8.50
C LEU A 125 -7.60 1.71 8.17
N ILE A 126 -7.53 0.58 8.89
CA ILE A 126 -6.58 -0.50 8.58
C ILE A 126 -6.77 -1.02 7.15
N SER A 127 -8.01 -1.22 6.72
CA SER A 127 -8.31 -1.65 5.34
C SER A 127 -7.84 -0.64 4.30
N LEU A 128 -8.04 0.67 4.54
CA LEU A 128 -7.58 1.73 3.64
C LEU A 128 -6.04 1.81 3.60
N VAL A 129 -5.38 1.64 4.75
CA VAL A 129 -3.91 1.61 4.81
C VAL A 129 -3.36 0.43 4.02
N LEU A 130 -3.99 -0.74 4.10
CA LEU A 130 -3.58 -1.92 3.31
C LEU A 130 -3.85 -1.74 1.82
N GLU A 131 -4.94 -1.08 1.45
CA GLU A 131 -5.19 -0.69 0.06
C GLU A 131 -4.06 0.23 -0.46
N ALA A 132 -3.65 1.23 0.31
CA ALA A 132 -2.51 2.08 -0.04
C ALA A 132 -1.19 1.28 -0.17
N VAL A 133 -0.94 0.31 0.72
CA VAL A 133 0.23 -0.58 0.62
C VAL A 133 0.19 -1.41 -0.66
N ASN A 134 -0.98 -1.94 -1.03
CA ASN A 134 -1.15 -2.71 -2.26
C ASN A 134 -0.90 -1.83 -3.49
N ILE A 135 -1.46 -0.61 -3.54
CA ILE A 135 -1.22 0.35 -4.61
C ILE A 135 0.28 0.70 -4.71
N GLN A 136 0.95 0.95 -3.58
CA GLN A 136 2.39 1.22 -3.55
C GLN A 136 3.20 0.05 -4.12
N GLY A 137 2.76 -1.19 -3.85
CA GLY A 137 3.34 -2.39 -4.45
C GLY A 137 3.26 -2.39 -5.97
N GLU A 138 2.09 -2.06 -6.53
CA GLU A 138 1.90 -1.96 -7.99
C GLU A 138 2.77 -0.85 -8.61
N ILE A 139 2.84 0.32 -7.96
CA ILE A 139 3.69 1.45 -8.39
C ILE A 139 5.15 1.01 -8.47
N ASN A 140 5.66 0.36 -7.42
CA ASN A 140 7.04 -0.11 -7.38
C ASN A 140 7.31 -1.11 -8.51
N HIS A 141 6.37 -2.03 -8.77
CA HIS A 141 6.50 -3.01 -9.84
C HIS A 141 6.57 -2.36 -11.23
N LEU A 142 5.70 -1.39 -11.51
CA LEU A 142 5.71 -0.65 -12.78
C LEU A 142 7.01 0.14 -12.96
N LEU A 143 7.52 0.77 -11.89
CA LEU A 143 8.80 1.47 -11.91
C LEU A 143 9.98 0.54 -12.21
N GLU A 144 9.98 -0.68 -11.65
CA GLU A 144 11.00 -1.68 -11.96
C GLU A 144 10.96 -2.08 -13.44
N ILE A 145 9.78 -2.34 -14.00
CA ILE A 145 9.62 -2.66 -15.43
C ILE A 145 10.13 -1.49 -16.31
N LEU A 146 9.76 -0.24 -16.01
CA LEU A 146 10.28 0.93 -16.73
C LEU A 146 11.81 1.02 -16.66
N SER A 147 12.38 0.75 -15.48
CA SER A 147 13.83 0.84 -15.28
C SER A 147 14.61 -0.19 -16.11
N GLN A 148 14.05 -1.38 -16.31
CA GLN A 148 14.63 -2.43 -17.15
C GLN A 148 14.63 -1.99 -18.62
N HIS A 149 13.50 -1.50 -19.13
CA HIS A 149 13.40 -0.97 -20.49
C HIS A 149 14.33 0.23 -20.76
N LEU A 150 14.58 1.07 -19.75
CA LEU A 150 15.53 2.19 -19.86
C LEU A 150 16.98 1.71 -19.89
N SER A 151 17.30 0.66 -19.13
CA SER A 151 18.66 0.11 -19.03
C SER A 151 19.07 -0.65 -20.29
N GLU A 152 18.18 -1.48 -20.85
CA GLU A 152 18.42 -2.24 -22.08
C GLU A 152 18.63 -1.32 -23.29
N SER A 153 17.93 -0.18 -23.36
CA SER A 153 18.09 0.79 -24.44
C SER A 153 19.45 1.52 -24.47
N ASN A 154 20.23 1.45 -23.37
CA ASN A 154 21.57 2.05 -23.29
C ASN A 154 22.70 1.09 -23.70
N GLU A 155 22.53 -0.23 -23.56
CA GLU A 155 23.57 -1.20 -23.92
C GLU A 155 23.79 -1.32 -25.45
N ASP A 156 22.75 -1.08 -26.26
CA ASP A 156 22.87 -1.12 -27.74
C ASP A 156 23.62 0.10 -28.34
N ARG A 157 23.82 1.17 -27.56
CA ARG A 157 24.55 2.38 -28.01
C ARG A 157 26.06 2.30 -27.83
N ASP A 158 26.55 1.54 -26.84
CA ASP A 158 27.99 1.43 -26.57
C ASP A 158 28.68 0.39 -27.47
N ASP A 159 27.98 -0.66 -27.88
CA ASP A 159 28.54 -1.73 -28.72
C ASP A 159 28.62 -1.37 -30.22
N SER A 160 27.82 -0.40 -30.66
CA SER A 160 27.79 0.09 -32.04
C SER A 160 28.91 1.10 -32.35
N PHE A 161 29.47 1.75 -31.33
CA PHE A 161 30.65 2.62 -31.49
C PHE A 161 31.97 1.83 -31.49
N ALA A 162 32.07 0.78 -30.66
CA ALA A 162 33.28 -0.05 -30.55
C ALA A 162 33.58 -0.92 -31.80
N LYS A 163 32.59 -1.20 -32.65
CA LYS A 163 32.77 -1.99 -33.88
C LYS A 163 33.22 -1.18 -35.11
N MET A 164 33.31 0.15 -35.02
CA MET A 164 33.67 1.00 -36.16
C MET A 164 35.18 1.32 -36.26
N GLU A 165 35.99 1.04 -35.23
CA GLU A 165 37.42 1.38 -35.22
C GLU A 165 38.37 0.28 -35.78
N HIS A 166 37.84 -0.87 -36.23
CA HIS A 166 38.66 -1.98 -36.74
C HIS A 166 38.41 -2.38 -38.20
N THR A 167 38.12 -1.40 -39.07
CA THR A 167 38.13 -1.62 -40.53
C THR A 167 38.91 -0.54 -41.28
N SER A 168 40.20 -0.38 -40.96
CA SER A 168 41.16 0.30 -41.85
C SER A 168 42.59 -0.07 -41.46
N HIS A 169 43.11 -1.15 -42.06
CA HIS A 169 44.41 -1.27 -42.76
C HIS A 169 44.93 -2.71 -42.78
#